data_AF-U4T8K2-F1
#
_entry.id   AF-U4T8K2-F1
#
_cell.length_a   1.000
_cell.length_b   1.000
_cell.length_c   1.000
_cell.angle_alpha   90.00
_cell.angle_beta   90.00
_cell.angle_gamma   90.00
#
_symmetry.space_group_name_H-M   'P 1'
#
loop_
_entity.id
_entity.type
_entity.pdbx_description
1 polymer ?
#
loop_
_entity_poly.entity_id
_entity_poly.type
_entity_poly.pdbx_seq_one_letter_code
_entity_poly.pdbx_strand_id
1 'polypeptide(L)'
;MDLTALPTNTLDSLDNTDTYVAPNNKTFLADSDVPNTSVLNNAELAQSTAESSSQKIDPNAIILAEALADKAISWQIHNCKIIKKTVTQDLPLPFLYHYDSLDDAVKQTHPLTPTLLTQFNTSMTASQAARLIGIEEALLSSPWHVKVIGSLVVFSEALQLAVRLHWTNTGKETQQIYTKNEADAITIAFKDWQFFGRVDVLYKNDKQTLISIDEQSRSTEAPLTESLLTIDASSDYQQLLNTHALAVIVRLEADKAELPWFDKAILERIE
;
A
#
# COMPACT_ATOMS: atom_id res chain seq x y z
N MET A 1 13.90 -46.74 -18.78
CA MET A 1 14.27 -47.76 -17.76
C MET A 1 15.68 -47.39 -17.33
N ASP A 2 16.02 -47.08 -16.08
CA ASP A 2 15.34 -47.26 -14.79
C ASP A 2 15.74 -46.11 -13.87
N LEU A 3 14.79 -45.69 -13.03
CA LEU A 3 15.00 -44.85 -11.85
C LEU A 3 15.33 -45.79 -10.69
N THR A 4 16.44 -45.58 -9.99
CA THR A 4 16.66 -46.19 -8.68
C THR A 4 17.11 -45.17 -7.65
N ALA A 5 16.41 -45.25 -6.52
CA ALA A 5 16.34 -44.33 -5.42
C ALA A 5 17.60 -44.30 -4.54
N LEU A 6 17.80 -43.17 -3.86
CA LEU A 6 18.74 -43.00 -2.76
C LEU A 6 18.00 -43.12 -1.41
N PRO A 7 18.60 -43.75 -0.38
CA PRO A 7 17.92 -44.16 0.84
C PRO A 7 17.92 -43.09 1.93
N THR A 8 16.86 -43.11 2.73
CA THR A 8 16.66 -42.42 4.01
C THR A 8 17.44 -43.14 5.11
N ASN A 9 18.17 -42.40 5.95
CA ASN A 9 18.56 -42.86 7.29
C ASN A 9 18.53 -41.68 8.27
N THR A 10 17.67 -41.82 9.27
CA THR A 10 17.62 -41.06 10.53
C THR A 10 18.55 -41.73 11.55
N LEU A 11 19.33 -40.96 12.31
CA LEU A 11 19.20 -40.74 13.77
C LEU A 11 20.51 -40.23 14.40
N ASP A 12 20.34 -39.19 15.24
CA ASP A 12 21.05 -38.86 16.49
C ASP A 12 22.45 -38.19 16.56
N SER A 13 22.37 -37.01 17.18
CA SER A 13 23.15 -36.51 18.33
C SER A 13 24.48 -35.79 18.07
N LEU A 14 24.47 -34.49 18.41
CA LEU A 14 25.53 -33.84 19.20
C LEU A 14 24.97 -32.57 19.88
N ASP A 15 25.00 -32.60 21.22
CA ASP A 15 24.65 -31.56 22.18
C ASP A 15 25.58 -30.32 22.14
N ASN A 16 25.00 -29.15 22.50
CA ASN A 16 25.48 -28.19 23.52
C ASN A 16 24.61 -26.91 23.46
N THR A 17 23.63 -26.72 24.36
CA THR A 17 23.68 -25.97 25.65
C THR A 17 23.89 -24.46 25.54
N ASP A 18 22.82 -23.68 25.79
CA ASP A 18 22.66 -22.84 27.01
C ASP A 18 21.32 -22.05 26.93
N THR A 19 20.27 -22.33 27.72
CA THR A 19 19.97 -22.08 29.15
C THR A 19 19.14 -20.80 29.38
N TYR A 20 17.97 -20.97 30.02
CA TYR A 20 17.22 -20.12 31.00
C TYR A 20 15.70 -20.29 30.80
N VAL A 21 15.05 -21.34 31.34
CA VAL A 21 14.53 -21.59 32.71
C VAL A 21 13.40 -20.64 33.15
N ALA A 22 12.18 -21.19 33.14
CA ALA A 22 11.00 -20.71 33.88
C ALA A 22 10.95 -21.34 35.29
N PRO A 23 10.34 -20.68 36.30
CA PRO A 23 10.21 -21.25 37.63
C PRO A 23 8.99 -22.19 37.71
N ASN A 24 9.22 -23.27 38.43
CA ASN A 24 8.33 -24.42 38.62
C ASN A 24 7.89 -24.49 40.09
N ASN A 25 6.95 -25.39 40.37
CA ASN A 25 6.64 -26.07 41.65
C ASN A 25 5.49 -25.50 42.51
N LYS A 26 4.70 -26.30 43.23
CA LYS A 26 4.52 -27.77 43.36
C LYS A 26 3.24 -28.01 44.17
N THR A 27 2.60 -29.14 43.91
CA THR A 27 1.48 -29.77 44.61
C THR A 27 1.86 -30.33 45.99
N PHE A 28 0.94 -30.32 46.97
CA PHE A 28 0.87 -31.31 48.06
C PHE A 28 -0.60 -31.59 48.46
N LEU A 29 -0.84 -32.82 48.90
CA LEU A 29 -2.11 -33.50 49.21
C LEU A 29 -2.49 -33.41 50.70
N ALA A 30 -3.78 -33.70 50.97
CA ALA A 30 -4.37 -34.44 52.11
C ALA A 30 -5.19 -33.68 53.18
N ASP A 31 -6.51 -33.93 53.10
CA ASP A 31 -7.41 -34.54 54.10
C ASP A 31 -8.13 -33.73 55.22
N SER A 32 -9.46 -33.95 55.24
CA SER A 32 -10.50 -33.95 56.30
C SER A 32 -10.62 -32.82 57.34
N ASP A 33 -11.75 -32.10 57.32
CA ASP A 33 -12.80 -32.19 58.38
C ASP A 33 -14.05 -31.33 58.05
N VAL A 34 -15.24 -31.91 58.25
CA VAL A 34 -16.58 -31.30 58.17
C VAL A 34 -17.09 -31.04 59.60
N PRO A 35 -18.06 -30.12 59.86
CA PRO A 35 -19.48 -30.49 59.73
C PRO A 35 -20.45 -29.37 59.27
N ASN A 36 -21.45 -29.77 58.48
CA ASN A 36 -22.87 -29.34 58.37
C ASN A 36 -23.26 -27.89 58.75
N THR A 37 -24.15 -27.20 58.03
CA THR A 37 -25.57 -27.57 57.89
C THR A 37 -26.29 -26.76 56.79
N SER A 38 -27.13 -27.46 56.01
CA SER A 38 -28.42 -27.08 55.39
C SER A 38 -28.57 -25.89 54.44
N VAL A 39 -28.65 -26.23 53.14
CA VAL A 39 -29.70 -25.94 52.15
C VAL A 39 -30.79 -24.91 52.52
N LEU A 40 -30.96 -23.85 51.71
CA LEU A 40 -32.13 -23.66 50.83
C LEU A 40 -32.04 -22.42 49.93
N ASN A 41 -32.29 -22.71 48.65
CA ASN A 41 -32.43 -21.89 47.45
C ASN A 41 -33.10 -20.52 47.64
N ASN A 42 -32.63 -19.53 46.88
CA ASN A 42 -33.51 -18.77 45.98
C ASN A 42 -32.72 -18.26 44.77
N ALA A 43 -33.28 -18.52 43.60
CA ALA A 43 -32.79 -18.06 42.32
C ALA A 43 -32.98 -16.54 42.20
N GLU A 44 -31.89 -15.81 41.98
CA GLU A 44 -31.93 -14.51 41.32
C GLU A 44 -31.20 -14.60 39.99
N LEU A 45 -32.02 -14.53 38.96
CA LEU A 45 -31.68 -14.45 37.56
C LEU A 45 -31.00 -13.09 37.31
N ALA A 46 -29.70 -12.98 37.57
CA ALA A 46 -28.91 -11.87 37.04
C ALA A 46 -28.55 -12.19 35.58
N GLN A 47 -29.49 -11.86 34.68
CA GLN A 47 -29.20 -11.73 33.24
C GLN A 47 -28.15 -10.62 33.07
N SER A 48 -26.89 -11.01 32.95
CA SER A 48 -25.87 -10.19 32.31
C SER A 48 -26.20 -10.09 30.82
N THR A 49 -27.04 -9.11 30.46
CA THR A 49 -27.12 -8.62 29.08
C THR A 49 -25.75 -8.10 28.70
N ALA A 50 -24.99 -8.92 27.98
CA ALA A 50 -23.92 -8.45 27.14
C ALA A 50 -24.54 -7.55 26.07
N GLU A 51 -24.46 -6.25 26.29
CA GLU A 51 -24.74 -5.24 25.28
C GLU A 51 -23.74 -5.46 24.13
N SER A 52 -24.19 -6.11 23.07
CA SER A 52 -23.54 -6.00 21.77
C SER A 52 -23.75 -4.56 21.32
N SER A 53 -22.74 -3.72 21.59
CA SER A 53 -22.69 -2.32 21.15
C SER A 53 -22.59 -2.27 19.62
N SER A 54 -23.74 -2.43 18.97
CA SER A 54 -23.91 -2.02 17.58
C SER A 54 -23.81 -0.49 17.56
N GLN A 55 -22.61 0.03 17.28
CA GLN A 55 -22.40 1.46 17.07
C GLN A 55 -23.34 1.89 15.94
N LYS A 56 -24.38 2.65 16.31
CA LYS A 56 -25.28 3.29 15.35
C LYS A 56 -24.54 4.50 14.79
N ILE A 57 -24.23 4.46 13.50
CA ILE A 57 -23.80 5.64 12.76
C ILE A 57 -24.95 6.66 12.82
N ASP A 58 -24.64 7.90 13.20
CA ASP A 58 -25.60 9.00 13.15
C ASP A 58 -26.14 9.11 11.71
N PRO A 59 -27.47 9.10 11.48
CA PRO A 59 -28.05 9.24 10.15
C PRO A 59 -27.57 10.48 9.37
N ASN A 60 -27.09 11.51 10.06
CA ASN A 60 -26.54 12.73 9.47
C ASN A 60 -25.01 12.76 9.41
N ALA A 61 -24.32 11.65 9.74
CA ALA A 61 -22.88 11.57 9.63
C ALA A 61 -22.43 11.59 8.17
N ILE A 62 -21.32 12.30 7.92
CA ILE A 62 -20.65 12.30 6.63
C ILE A 62 -19.64 11.16 6.64
N ILE A 63 -19.79 10.21 5.72
CA ILE A 63 -18.77 9.18 5.47
C ILE A 63 -17.76 9.77 4.48
N LEU A 64 -16.51 9.94 4.90
CA LEU A 64 -15.49 10.66 4.13
C LEU A 64 -15.28 10.10 2.72
N ALA A 65 -15.17 8.77 2.59
CA ALA A 65 -14.93 8.12 1.31
C ALA A 65 -16.12 8.30 0.35
N GLU A 66 -17.35 8.20 0.87
CA GLU A 66 -18.57 8.43 0.08
C GLU A 66 -18.68 9.89 -0.34
N ALA A 67 -18.41 10.83 0.57
CA ALA A 67 -18.49 12.26 0.28
C ALA A 67 -17.49 12.71 -0.80
N LEU A 68 -16.29 12.10 -0.83
CA LEU A 68 -15.27 12.37 -1.84
C LEU A 68 -15.62 11.80 -3.23
N ALA A 69 -16.43 10.74 -3.28
CA ALA A 69 -16.93 10.14 -4.51
C ALA A 69 -18.28 10.71 -4.97
N ASP A 70 -18.99 11.41 -4.09
CA ASP A 70 -20.31 11.97 -4.38
C ASP A 70 -20.22 13.19 -5.31
N LYS A 71 -20.82 13.04 -6.49
CA LYS A 71 -20.91 14.07 -7.54
C LYS A 71 -21.85 15.22 -7.19
N ALA A 72 -22.74 15.03 -6.22
CA ALA A 72 -23.62 16.10 -5.75
C ALA A 72 -22.85 17.12 -4.89
N ILE A 73 -21.72 16.72 -4.29
CA ILE A 73 -20.88 17.61 -3.50
C ILE A 73 -19.98 18.42 -4.44
N SER A 74 -20.06 19.74 -4.30
CA SER A 74 -19.20 20.65 -5.04
C SER A 74 -17.80 20.68 -4.44
N TRP A 75 -16.88 19.95 -5.08
CA TRP A 75 -15.45 19.96 -4.74
C TRP A 75 -14.67 20.94 -5.60
N GLN A 76 -13.71 21.63 -4.99
CA GLN A 76 -12.77 22.53 -5.67
C GLN A 76 -11.33 22.10 -5.38
N ILE A 77 -10.47 22.14 -6.40
CA ILE A 77 -9.03 21.95 -6.20
C ILE A 77 -8.45 23.25 -5.66
N HIS A 78 -8.07 23.25 -4.38
CA HIS A 78 -7.44 24.40 -3.75
C HIS A 78 -5.96 24.52 -4.15
N ASN A 79 -5.26 23.38 -4.23
CA ASN A 79 -3.84 23.36 -4.54
C ASN A 79 -3.46 22.02 -5.18
N CYS A 80 -2.54 22.04 -6.14
CA CYS A 80 -1.90 20.86 -6.73
C CYS A 80 -0.40 21.17 -6.89
N LYS A 81 0.49 20.28 -6.43
CA LYS A 81 1.93 20.49 -6.44
C LYS A 81 2.68 19.20 -6.74
N ILE A 82 3.72 19.31 -7.56
CA ILE A 82 4.74 18.26 -7.71
C ILE A 82 5.68 18.33 -6.51
N ILE A 83 5.94 17.16 -5.89
CA ILE A 83 6.84 16.98 -4.76
C ILE A 83 8.18 16.39 -5.24
N LYS A 84 8.14 15.39 -6.12
CA LYS A 84 9.31 14.74 -6.71
C LYS A 84 9.04 14.56 -8.20
N LYS A 85 10.02 14.91 -9.05
CA LYS A 85 10.01 14.63 -10.50
C LYS A 85 11.38 14.12 -10.91
N THR A 86 11.40 12.94 -11.51
CA THR A 86 12.56 12.30 -12.11
C THR A 86 12.15 11.84 -13.49
N VAL A 87 12.85 12.32 -14.50
CA VAL A 87 12.66 11.95 -15.90
C VAL A 87 14.06 11.90 -16.51
N THR A 88 14.60 10.70 -16.75
CA THR A 88 15.98 10.50 -17.21
C THR A 88 16.15 9.18 -17.95
N GLN A 89 17.12 9.08 -18.85
CA GLN A 89 17.54 7.82 -19.48
C GLN A 89 18.84 7.27 -18.88
N ASP A 90 19.44 7.97 -17.91
CA ASP A 90 20.79 7.69 -17.40
C ASP A 90 20.80 6.66 -16.27
N LEU A 91 19.64 6.14 -15.86
CA LEU A 91 19.56 5.21 -14.75
C LEU A 91 20.10 3.83 -15.18
N PRO A 92 21.03 3.23 -14.41
CA PRO A 92 21.53 1.89 -14.72
C PRO A 92 20.43 0.82 -14.68
N LEU A 93 20.53 -0.13 -15.60
CA LEU A 93 19.68 -1.31 -15.66
C LEU A 93 20.53 -2.58 -15.56
N PRO A 94 19.99 -3.68 -15.01
CA PRO A 94 20.65 -4.98 -15.11
C PRO A 94 20.96 -5.31 -16.57
N PHE A 95 22.15 -5.87 -16.83
CA PHE A 95 22.61 -6.24 -18.17
C PHE A 95 21.57 -6.99 -18.99
N LEU A 96 20.81 -7.88 -18.35
CA LEU A 96 19.75 -8.65 -19.00
C LEU A 96 18.77 -7.76 -19.78
N TYR A 97 18.35 -6.62 -19.22
CA TYR A 97 17.41 -5.72 -19.88
C TYR A 97 18.00 -5.10 -21.15
N HIS A 98 19.27 -4.72 -21.11
CA HIS A 98 19.98 -4.22 -22.30
C HIS A 98 20.05 -5.29 -23.38
N TYR A 99 20.40 -6.52 -23.01
CA TYR A 99 20.51 -7.62 -23.96
C TYR A 99 19.16 -8.03 -24.55
N ASP A 100 18.10 -8.09 -23.74
CA ASP A 100 16.75 -8.39 -24.20
C ASP A 100 16.20 -7.34 -25.16
N SER A 101 16.65 -6.08 -25.02
CA SER A 101 16.27 -4.97 -25.91
C SER A 101 16.82 -5.10 -27.34
N LEU A 102 17.85 -5.94 -27.56
CA LEU A 102 18.50 -6.10 -28.86
C LEU A 102 17.62 -6.85 -29.87
N ASP A 103 17.76 -6.49 -31.14
CA ASP A 103 17.18 -7.22 -32.25
C ASP A 103 17.74 -8.65 -32.32
N ASP A 104 16.90 -9.61 -32.75
CA ASP A 104 17.29 -11.02 -32.83
C ASP A 104 18.50 -11.27 -33.75
N ALA A 105 18.67 -10.48 -34.80
CA ALA A 105 19.84 -10.55 -35.68
C ALA A 105 21.14 -10.18 -34.95
N VAL A 106 21.09 -9.19 -34.04
CA VAL A 106 22.24 -8.80 -33.22
C VAL A 106 22.51 -9.89 -32.18
N LYS A 107 21.48 -10.42 -31.53
CA LYS A 107 21.59 -11.54 -30.57
C LYS A 107 22.18 -12.81 -31.21
N GLN A 108 21.86 -13.10 -32.48
CA GLN A 108 22.44 -14.22 -33.22
C GLN A 108 23.94 -14.03 -33.50
N THR A 109 24.36 -12.79 -33.77
CA THR A 109 25.76 -12.45 -34.03
C THR A 109 26.58 -12.34 -32.73
N HIS A 110 25.93 -11.94 -31.64
CA HIS A 110 26.53 -11.76 -30.31
C HIS A 110 25.78 -12.59 -29.25
N PRO A 111 25.85 -13.93 -29.31
CA PRO A 111 25.11 -14.79 -28.39
C PRO A 111 25.60 -14.67 -26.95
N LEU A 112 24.71 -14.99 -26.01
CA LEU A 112 25.02 -15.06 -24.58
C LEU A 112 26.11 -16.09 -24.30
N THR A 113 27.33 -15.60 -24.05
CA THR A 113 28.45 -16.43 -23.60
C THR A 113 28.36 -16.67 -22.08
N PRO A 114 29.02 -17.72 -21.54
CA PRO A 114 29.08 -17.93 -20.10
C PRO A 114 29.56 -16.69 -19.33
N THR A 115 30.49 -15.92 -19.89
CA THR A 115 30.98 -14.66 -19.29
C THR A 115 29.88 -13.60 -19.22
N LEU A 116 29.09 -13.41 -20.28
CA LEU A 116 27.97 -12.46 -20.27
C LEU A 116 26.86 -12.89 -19.30
N LEU A 117 26.59 -14.20 -19.21
CA LEU A 117 25.60 -14.75 -18.27
C LEU A 117 25.94 -14.39 -16.81
N THR A 118 27.23 -14.34 -16.44
CA THR A 118 27.62 -13.92 -15.07
C THR A 118 27.28 -12.47 -14.75
N GLN A 119 27.04 -11.63 -15.76
CA GLN A 119 26.75 -10.20 -15.61
C GLN A 119 25.25 -9.87 -15.64
N PHE A 120 24.36 -10.85 -15.78
CA PHE A 120 22.92 -10.66 -15.98
C PHE A 120 22.26 -9.65 -15.03
N ASN A 121 22.58 -9.75 -13.73
CA ASN A 121 22.01 -8.88 -12.70
C ASN A 121 22.88 -7.66 -12.39
N THR A 122 24.04 -7.52 -13.04
CA THR A 122 24.93 -6.37 -12.86
C THR A 122 24.28 -5.13 -13.44
N SER A 123 24.05 -4.12 -12.59
CA SER A 123 23.51 -2.83 -13.03
C SER A 123 24.56 -2.04 -13.78
N MET A 124 24.23 -1.62 -15.01
CA MET A 124 25.13 -0.86 -15.87
C MET A 124 24.35 0.05 -16.84
N THR A 125 25.03 1.04 -17.41
CA THR A 125 24.46 1.91 -18.45
C THR A 125 24.46 1.20 -19.81
N ALA A 126 23.69 1.72 -20.78
CA ALA A 126 23.70 1.20 -22.15
C ALA A 126 25.11 1.21 -22.76
N SER A 127 25.88 2.29 -22.56
CA SER A 127 27.27 2.37 -22.99
C SER A 127 28.17 1.26 -22.41
N GLN A 128 27.99 0.94 -21.13
CA GLN A 128 28.73 -0.14 -20.47
C GLN A 128 28.32 -1.52 -21.02
N ALA A 129 27.03 -1.75 -21.23
CA ALA A 129 26.51 -2.98 -21.82
C ALA A 129 27.00 -3.17 -23.27
N ALA A 130 26.97 -2.11 -24.09
CA ALA A 130 27.46 -2.15 -25.47
C ALA A 130 28.94 -2.54 -25.53
N ARG A 131 29.78 -1.95 -24.66
CA ARG A 131 31.20 -2.32 -24.54
C ARG A 131 31.40 -3.76 -24.09
N LEU A 132 30.56 -4.25 -23.19
CA LEU A 132 30.63 -5.62 -22.68
C LEU A 132 30.27 -6.66 -23.77
N ILE A 133 29.30 -6.35 -24.62
CA ILE A 133 28.87 -7.22 -25.74
C ILE A 133 29.81 -7.07 -26.95
N GLY A 134 30.46 -5.91 -27.09
CA GLY A 134 31.29 -5.56 -28.24
C GLY A 134 30.48 -5.03 -29.42
N ILE A 135 29.44 -4.26 -29.16
CA ILE A 135 28.55 -3.66 -30.17
C ILE A 135 28.54 -2.12 -30.10
N GLU A 136 27.97 -1.49 -31.11
CA GLU A 136 27.74 -0.05 -31.12
C GLU A 136 26.59 0.33 -30.17
N GLU A 137 26.77 1.38 -29.36
CA GLU A 137 25.80 1.79 -28.33
C GLU A 137 24.43 2.16 -28.91
N ALA A 138 24.40 2.68 -30.15
CA ALA A 138 23.17 3.05 -30.85
C ALA A 138 22.21 1.87 -31.12
N LEU A 139 22.69 0.63 -30.99
CA LEU A 139 21.87 -0.58 -31.11
C LEU A 139 21.09 -0.90 -29.83
N LEU A 140 21.44 -0.29 -28.69
CA LEU A 140 20.72 -0.43 -27.44
C LEU A 140 19.70 0.68 -27.28
N SER A 141 18.51 0.32 -26.82
CA SER A 141 17.47 1.28 -26.47
C SER A 141 17.47 1.56 -24.97
N SER A 142 17.67 2.81 -24.58
CA SER A 142 17.57 3.25 -23.19
C SER A 142 16.15 3.75 -22.90
N PRO A 143 15.42 3.12 -21.96
CA PRO A 143 14.10 3.62 -21.59
C PRO A 143 14.20 4.95 -20.83
N TRP A 144 13.15 5.74 -20.90
CA TRP A 144 12.91 6.81 -19.95
C TRP A 144 12.48 6.23 -18.62
N HIS A 145 13.15 6.67 -17.56
CA HIS A 145 12.78 6.41 -16.17
C HIS A 145 11.96 7.59 -15.64
N VAL A 146 10.65 7.38 -15.54
CA VAL A 146 9.72 8.41 -15.09
C VAL A 146 9.23 8.10 -13.68
N LYS A 147 9.45 9.03 -12.77
CA LYS A 147 8.83 9.06 -11.45
C LYS A 147 8.37 10.46 -11.13
N VAL A 148 7.08 10.62 -10.90
CA VAL A 148 6.49 11.87 -10.45
C VAL A 148 5.56 11.58 -9.29
N ILE A 149 5.76 12.32 -8.21
CA ILE A 149 4.93 12.30 -7.02
C ILE A 149 4.42 13.71 -6.81
N GLY A 150 3.14 13.85 -6.54
CA GLY A 150 2.54 15.12 -6.15
C GLY A 150 1.59 15.00 -4.98
N SER A 151 1.11 16.16 -4.55
CA SER A 151 0.01 16.30 -3.62
C SER A 151 -1.02 17.26 -4.19
N LEU A 152 -2.26 17.04 -3.82
CA LEU A 152 -3.35 17.96 -4.10
C LEU A 152 -4.22 18.14 -2.85
N VAL A 153 -4.89 19.28 -2.78
CA VAL A 153 -5.88 19.58 -1.75
C VAL A 153 -7.20 19.86 -2.44
N VAL A 154 -8.21 19.09 -2.08
CA VAL A 154 -9.61 19.35 -2.46
C VAL A 154 -10.34 19.95 -1.27
N PHE A 155 -11.28 20.84 -1.55
CA PHE A 155 -12.06 21.52 -0.53
C PHE A 155 -13.52 21.63 -0.95
N SER A 156 -14.41 21.47 0.02
CA SER A 156 -15.84 21.74 -0.09
C SER A 156 -16.22 22.80 0.94
N GLU A 157 -16.69 23.94 0.47
CA GLU A 157 -17.16 25.04 1.32
C GLU A 157 -18.43 24.64 2.09
N ALA A 158 -19.34 23.93 1.43
CA ALA A 158 -20.60 23.48 2.01
C ALA A 158 -20.38 22.55 3.22
N LEU A 159 -19.36 21.69 3.15
CA LEU A 159 -19.01 20.78 4.23
C LEU A 159 -17.97 21.35 5.21
N GLN A 160 -17.36 22.50 4.89
CA GLN A 160 -16.18 23.04 5.56
C GLN A 160 -15.07 21.98 5.73
N LEU A 161 -14.83 21.21 4.66
CA LEU A 161 -13.97 20.05 4.63
C LEU A 161 -12.90 20.20 3.55
N ALA A 162 -11.63 20.12 3.94
CA ALA A 162 -10.50 19.98 3.02
C ALA A 162 -9.81 18.63 3.20
N VAL A 163 -9.42 18.01 2.09
CA VAL A 163 -8.70 16.73 2.08
C VAL A 163 -7.46 16.88 1.23
N ARG A 164 -6.31 16.58 1.82
CA ARG A 164 -5.03 16.49 1.13
C ARG A 164 -4.78 15.04 0.73
N LEU A 165 -4.58 14.85 -0.57
CA LEU A 165 -4.31 13.56 -1.20
C LEU A 165 -2.94 13.60 -1.87
N HIS A 166 -2.34 12.43 -2.05
CA HIS A 166 -1.07 12.27 -2.78
C HIS A 166 -1.29 11.37 -3.98
N TRP A 167 -0.58 11.67 -5.06
CA TRP A 167 -0.70 10.96 -6.33
C TRP A 167 0.69 10.68 -6.91
N THR A 168 0.80 9.60 -7.71
CA THR A 168 2.04 9.16 -8.35
C THR A 168 1.74 8.56 -9.71
N ASN A 169 2.67 8.69 -10.66
CA ASN A 169 2.55 8.00 -11.96
C ASN A 169 2.70 6.47 -11.83
N THR A 170 3.47 6.01 -10.83
CA THR A 170 3.69 4.59 -10.58
C THR A 170 3.96 4.29 -9.11
N GLY A 171 3.61 3.09 -8.64
CA GLY A 171 4.00 2.57 -7.31
C GLY A 171 5.46 2.13 -7.21
N LYS A 172 6.15 1.97 -8.35
CA LYS A 172 7.59 1.59 -8.40
C LYS A 172 8.49 2.80 -8.15
N GLU A 173 9.80 2.59 -7.98
CA GLU A 173 10.76 3.70 -7.86
C GLU A 173 10.80 4.55 -9.13
N THR A 174 10.79 3.92 -10.31
CA THR A 174 10.60 4.55 -11.62
C THR A 174 9.79 3.63 -12.54
N GLN A 175 9.09 4.22 -13.51
CA GLN A 175 8.45 3.52 -14.62
C GLN A 175 9.36 3.61 -15.84
N GLN A 176 9.69 2.47 -16.45
CA GLN A 176 10.48 2.41 -17.67
C GLN A 176 9.58 2.56 -18.90
N ILE A 177 9.88 3.51 -19.78
CA ILE A 177 9.07 3.83 -20.95
C ILE A 177 9.97 3.96 -22.19
N TYR A 178 9.75 3.11 -23.18
CA TYR A 178 10.51 3.11 -24.43
C TYR A 178 9.84 4.05 -25.44
N THR A 179 10.37 5.27 -25.54
CA THR A 179 9.97 6.27 -26.54
C THR A 179 11.14 7.19 -26.85
N LYS A 180 11.04 7.92 -27.96
CA LYS A 180 12.10 8.84 -28.40
C LYS A 180 12.10 10.16 -27.64
N ASN A 181 10.92 10.66 -27.26
CA ASN A 181 10.78 12.00 -26.69
C ASN A 181 10.44 11.94 -25.19
N GLU A 182 11.05 12.85 -24.42
CA GLU A 182 10.75 13.03 -22.99
C GLU A 182 9.26 13.32 -22.75
N ALA A 183 8.66 14.22 -23.54
CA ALA A 183 7.27 14.59 -23.42
C ALA A 183 6.32 13.38 -23.59
N ASP A 184 6.57 12.54 -24.59
CA ASP A 184 5.80 11.32 -24.82
C ASP A 184 5.95 10.35 -23.64
N ALA A 185 7.15 10.26 -23.05
CA ALA A 185 7.39 9.40 -21.90
C ALA A 185 6.57 9.86 -20.69
N ILE A 186 6.51 11.16 -20.46
CA ILE A 186 5.69 11.76 -19.40
C ILE A 186 4.20 11.48 -19.67
N THR A 187 3.70 11.74 -20.88
CA THR A 187 2.29 11.47 -21.23
C THR A 187 1.93 10.00 -21.04
N ILE A 188 2.79 9.07 -21.46
CA ILE A 188 2.57 7.63 -21.26
C ILE A 188 2.59 7.27 -19.78
N ALA A 189 3.50 7.84 -19.00
CA ALA A 189 3.61 7.57 -17.57
C ALA A 189 2.34 7.93 -16.79
N PHE A 190 1.63 8.96 -17.24
CA PHE A 190 0.45 9.48 -16.56
C PHE A 190 -0.89 8.91 -17.02
N LYS A 191 -0.91 7.98 -17.98
CA LYS A 191 -2.15 7.30 -18.38
C LYS A 191 -2.81 6.58 -17.21
N ASP A 192 -1.99 5.94 -16.36
CA ASP A 192 -2.42 5.10 -15.25
C ASP A 192 -1.86 5.61 -13.91
N TRP A 193 -1.91 6.92 -13.67
CA TRP A 193 -1.52 7.47 -12.36
C TRP A 193 -2.42 6.90 -11.25
N GLN A 194 -2.01 7.03 -9.99
CA GLN A 194 -2.77 6.50 -8.86
C GLN A 194 -2.59 7.37 -7.61
N PHE A 195 -3.62 7.45 -6.78
CA PHE A 195 -3.56 7.92 -5.41
C PHE A 195 -2.76 6.93 -4.55
N PHE A 196 -2.04 7.46 -3.56
CA PHE A 196 -1.26 6.62 -2.66
C PHE A 196 -0.95 7.33 -1.34
N GLY A 197 -0.48 6.56 -0.37
CA GLY A 197 0.12 7.10 0.85
C GLY A 197 -0.90 7.64 1.84
N ARG A 198 -0.58 8.79 2.45
CA ARG A 198 -1.39 9.37 3.53
C ARG A 198 -2.51 10.25 3.00
N VAL A 199 -3.56 10.35 3.79
CA VAL A 199 -4.69 11.27 3.63
C VAL A 199 -4.71 12.19 4.84
N ASP A 200 -4.61 13.50 4.61
CA ASP A 200 -4.70 14.50 5.67
C ASP A 200 -6.04 15.24 5.54
N VAL A 201 -6.80 15.35 6.63
CA VAL A 201 -8.15 15.92 6.66
C VAL A 201 -8.16 17.17 7.53
N LEU A 202 -8.72 18.26 7.02
CA LEU A 202 -9.03 19.46 7.78
C LEU A 202 -10.54 19.64 7.75
N TYR A 203 -11.18 19.48 8.90
CA TYR A 203 -12.63 19.53 9.03
C TYR A 203 -13.01 20.57 10.08
N LYS A 204 -13.80 21.58 9.71
CA LYS A 204 -14.12 22.71 10.61
C LYS A 204 -15.57 22.74 11.08
N ASN A 205 -16.42 21.89 10.54
CA ASN A 205 -17.84 21.87 10.88
C ASN A 205 -18.07 21.07 12.17
N ASP A 206 -18.63 21.71 13.19
CA ASP A 206 -18.93 21.14 14.50
C ASP A 206 -20.38 20.64 14.63
N LYS A 207 -21.18 20.78 13.56
CA LYS A 207 -22.62 20.45 13.56
C LYS A 207 -22.91 19.07 12.99
N GLN A 208 -21.98 18.50 12.22
CA GLN A 208 -22.12 17.20 11.59
C GLN A 208 -20.92 16.33 11.98
N THR A 209 -21.16 15.05 12.16
CA THR A 209 -20.09 14.11 12.47
C THR A 209 -19.41 13.69 11.18
N LEU A 210 -18.09 13.84 11.08
CA LEU A 210 -17.31 13.24 10.00
C LEU A 210 -16.73 11.92 10.46
N ILE A 211 -16.94 10.86 9.68
CA ILE A 211 -16.43 9.52 9.98
C ILE A 211 -15.66 8.95 8.79
N SER A 212 -14.71 8.08 9.09
CA SER A 212 -14.09 7.18 8.13
C SER A 212 -14.38 5.74 8.52
N ILE A 213 -14.67 4.90 7.53
CA ILE A 213 -14.97 3.49 7.72
C ILE A 213 -13.84 2.69 7.08
N ASP A 214 -13.21 1.83 7.86
CA ASP A 214 -12.33 0.78 7.34
C ASP A 214 -13.20 -0.42 6.93
N GLU A 215 -13.36 -0.62 5.62
CA GLU A 215 -14.14 -1.73 5.11
C GLU A 215 -13.39 -3.07 5.14
N GLN A 216 -12.05 -3.05 5.30
CA GLN A 216 -11.23 -4.27 5.30
C GLN A 216 -11.32 -5.05 6.62
N SER A 217 -11.58 -4.35 7.73
CA SER A 217 -11.75 -4.96 9.05
C SER A 217 -13.03 -5.79 9.19
N ARG A 218 -14.00 -5.69 8.27
CA ARG A 218 -15.19 -6.56 8.24
C ARG A 218 -14.86 -8.04 7.97
N SER A 219 -13.68 -8.34 7.43
CA SER A 219 -13.21 -9.70 7.10
C SER A 219 -12.61 -10.45 8.29
N THR A 220 -12.21 -9.71 9.32
CA THR A 220 -11.58 -10.21 10.54
C THR A 220 -12.58 -10.08 11.67
N GLU A 221 -12.59 -11.02 12.62
CA GLU A 221 -13.44 -11.03 13.81
C GLU A 221 -13.13 -9.87 14.80
N ALA A 222 -12.57 -8.76 14.32
CA ALA A 222 -12.31 -7.56 15.08
C ALA A 222 -13.64 -6.85 15.41
N PRO A 223 -13.80 -6.33 16.64
CA PRO A 223 -15.00 -5.61 17.02
C PRO A 223 -15.19 -4.38 16.13
N LEU A 224 -16.43 -4.14 15.69
CA LEU A 224 -16.86 -3.02 14.80
C LEU A 224 -16.37 -1.63 15.25
N THR A 225 -16.01 -1.48 16.53
CA THR A 225 -15.44 -0.28 17.14
C THR A 225 -14.08 0.11 16.54
N GLU A 226 -13.32 -0.83 15.99
CA GLU A 226 -12.02 -0.55 15.33
C GLU A 226 -12.17 -0.17 13.86
N SER A 227 -13.33 -0.46 13.25
CA SER A 227 -13.61 -0.14 11.84
C SER A 227 -14.11 1.30 11.64
N LEU A 228 -14.54 1.98 12.70
CA LEU A 228 -15.13 3.32 12.62
C LEU A 228 -14.22 4.35 13.31
N LEU A 229 -13.77 5.33 12.54
CA LEU A 229 -12.98 6.45 13.04
C LEU A 229 -13.79 7.74 12.92
N THR A 230 -14.15 8.34 14.05
CA THR A 230 -14.66 9.71 14.08
C THR A 230 -13.52 10.69 13.91
N ILE A 231 -13.71 11.68 13.04
CA ILE A 231 -12.75 12.76 12.77
C ILE A 231 -13.28 14.03 13.41
N ASP A 232 -12.62 14.48 14.47
CA ASP A 232 -13.04 15.67 15.21
C ASP A 232 -12.89 16.94 14.38
N ALA A 233 -13.74 17.94 14.65
CA ALA A 233 -13.56 19.26 14.08
C ALA A 233 -12.27 19.90 14.61
N SER A 234 -11.43 20.41 13.72
CA SER A 234 -10.13 21.00 14.02
C SER A 234 -9.78 22.16 13.08
N SER A 235 -9.02 23.11 13.59
CA SER A 235 -8.42 24.18 12.77
C SER A 235 -7.26 23.69 11.90
N ASP A 236 -6.67 22.54 12.27
CA ASP A 236 -5.45 21.99 11.68
C ASP A 236 -5.71 20.69 10.93
N TYR A 237 -4.78 20.30 10.05
CA TYR A 237 -4.82 19.03 9.36
C TYR A 237 -4.56 17.87 10.32
N GLN A 238 -5.42 16.85 10.25
CA GLN A 238 -5.33 15.59 10.97
C GLN A 238 -4.99 14.49 9.97
N GLN A 239 -3.92 13.75 10.24
CA GLN A 239 -3.56 12.60 9.42
C GLN A 239 -4.46 11.41 9.78
N LEU A 240 -5.09 10.79 8.78
CA LEU A 240 -5.86 9.55 8.99
C LEU A 240 -4.94 8.38 9.33
N LEU A 241 -5.47 7.44 10.13
CA LEU A 241 -4.86 6.13 10.32
C LEU A 241 -4.69 5.41 8.98
N ASN A 242 -3.64 4.60 8.85
CA ASN A 242 -3.27 3.98 7.56
C ASN A 242 -4.38 3.13 6.95
N THR A 243 -5.14 2.39 7.75
CA THR A 243 -6.27 1.55 7.29
C THR A 243 -7.39 2.40 6.70
N HIS A 244 -7.75 3.50 7.38
CA HIS A 244 -8.74 4.46 6.93
C HIS A 244 -8.29 5.26 5.70
N ALA A 245 -7.00 5.65 5.65
CA ALA A 245 -6.43 6.29 4.46
C ALA A 245 -6.50 5.36 3.25
N LEU A 246 -6.17 4.07 3.43
CA LEU A 246 -6.27 3.06 2.38
C LEU A 246 -7.71 2.87 1.91
N ALA A 247 -8.69 2.79 2.83
CA ALA A 247 -10.10 2.66 2.47
C ALA A 247 -10.58 3.85 1.60
N VAL A 248 -10.22 5.08 1.97
CA VAL A 248 -10.51 6.28 1.17
C VAL A 248 -9.84 6.21 -0.21
N ILE A 249 -8.56 5.82 -0.27
CA ILE A 249 -7.82 5.70 -1.53
C ILE A 249 -8.44 4.64 -2.45
N VAL A 250 -8.76 3.46 -1.92
CA VAL A 250 -9.38 2.37 -2.70
C VAL A 250 -10.72 2.83 -3.30
N ARG A 251 -11.53 3.53 -2.51
CA ARG A 251 -12.80 4.09 -2.98
C ARG A 251 -12.58 5.13 -4.09
N LEU A 252 -11.66 6.06 -3.87
CA LEU A 252 -11.30 7.08 -4.86
C LEU A 252 -10.77 6.47 -6.17
N GLU A 253 -9.95 5.43 -6.09
CA GLU A 253 -9.44 4.72 -7.27
C GLU A 253 -10.56 4.00 -8.04
N ALA A 254 -11.51 3.38 -7.33
CA ALA A 254 -12.66 2.73 -7.96
C ALA A 254 -13.57 3.71 -8.72
N ASP A 255 -13.79 4.90 -8.14
CA ASP A 255 -14.66 5.94 -8.71
C ASP A 255 -13.89 6.96 -9.56
N LYS A 256 -12.58 6.79 -9.72
CA LYS A 256 -11.65 7.77 -10.33
C LYS A 256 -12.07 8.25 -11.71
N ALA A 257 -12.53 7.34 -12.57
CA ALA A 257 -12.99 7.67 -13.92
C ALA A 257 -14.18 8.64 -13.93
N GLU A 258 -14.90 8.73 -12.81
CA GLU A 258 -16.06 9.58 -12.64
C GLU A 258 -15.74 10.92 -11.96
N LEU A 259 -14.46 11.13 -11.57
CA LEU A 259 -13.96 12.31 -10.84
C LEU A 259 -12.89 13.06 -11.67
N PRO A 260 -13.25 13.61 -12.85
CA PRO A 260 -12.28 14.10 -13.84
C PRO A 260 -11.52 15.37 -13.41
N TRP A 261 -11.94 16.04 -12.34
CA TRP A 261 -11.26 17.23 -11.83
C TRP A 261 -9.85 16.93 -11.32
N PHE A 262 -9.57 15.70 -10.87
CA PHE A 262 -8.25 15.29 -10.44
C PHE A 262 -7.29 15.19 -11.62
N ASP A 263 -7.72 14.50 -12.69
CA ASP A 263 -6.94 14.35 -13.92
C ASP A 263 -6.55 15.73 -14.47
N LYS A 264 -7.53 16.62 -14.61
CA LYS A 264 -7.29 17.97 -15.13
C LYS A 264 -6.25 18.72 -14.30
N ALA A 265 -6.40 18.75 -12.98
CA ALA A 265 -5.48 19.49 -12.11
C ALA A 265 -4.08 18.87 -12.01
N ILE A 266 -3.96 17.56 -12.24
CA ILE A 266 -2.68 16.86 -12.28
C ILE A 266 -1.98 17.15 -13.61
N LEU A 267 -2.68 16.98 -14.73
CA LEU A 267 -2.15 17.22 -16.08
C LEU A 267 -1.68 18.68 -16.28
N GLU A 268 -2.44 19.66 -15.79
CA GLU A 268 -2.06 21.09 -15.82
C GLU A 268 -0.73 21.40 -15.10
N ARG A 269 -0.21 20.48 -14.27
CA ARG A 269 1.08 20.67 -13.56
C ARG A 269 2.22 19.85 -14.15
N ILE A 270 1.91 18.93 -15.05
CA ILE A 270 2.88 18.03 -15.65
C ILE A 270 3.35 18.57 -17.00
N GLU A 271 2.42 19.19 -17.75
CA GLU A 271 2.68 20.03 -18.93
C GLU A 271 3.44 21.31 -18.57
#